data_AF-A0A7J9PLP8-F1
#
_entry.id   AF-A0A7J9PLP8-F1
#
_cell.length_a   1.000
_cell.length_b   1.000
_cell.length_c   1.000
_cell.angle_alpha   90.00
_cell.angle_beta   90.00
_cell.angle_gamma   90.00
#
_symmetry.space_group_name_H-M   'P 1'
#
loop_
_entity.id
_entity.type
_entity.pdbx_description
1 polymer ?
#
loop_
_entity_poly.entity_id
_entity_poly.type
_entity_poly.pdbx_seq_one_letter_code
_entity_poly.pdbx_strand_id
1 'polypeptide(L)' 'MFEYISYLSLHQIEKIFLMIFLAFYFIYLSLRGPEKLKIPYGEFLTLQIMSGVSLLTIISKF' A
#
# COMPACT_ATOMS: atom_id res chain seq x y z
N MET A 1 -23.35 -18.22 -11.21
CA MET A 1 -22.99 -18.45 -9.79
C MET A 1 -21.49 -18.73 -9.63
N PHE A 2 -20.89 -19.64 -10.40
CA PHE A 2 -19.44 -19.90 -10.36
C PHE A 2 -18.57 -18.69 -10.76
N GLU A 3 -18.94 -17.97 -11.83
CA GLU A 3 -18.25 -16.74 -12.26
C GLU A 3 -18.26 -15.64 -11.19
N TYR A 4 -19.37 -15.50 -10.47
CA TYR A 4 -19.51 -14.50 -9.40
C TYR A 4 -18.60 -14.82 -8.20
N ILE A 5 -18.53 -16.10 -7.80
CA ILE A 5 -17.64 -16.55 -6.72
C ILE A 5 -16.17 -16.38 -7.13
N SER A 6 -15.83 -16.72 -8.38
CA SER A 6 -14.50 -16.54 -8.92
C SER A 6 -14.09 -15.07 -8.95
N TYR A 7 -14.97 -14.18 -9.42
CA TYR A 7 -14.73 -12.74 -9.42
C TYR A 7 -14.51 -12.18 -8.00
N LEU A 8 -15.34 -12.59 -7.03
CA LEU A 8 -15.20 -12.16 -5.65
C LEU A 8 -13.87 -12.63 -5.03
N SER A 9 -13.46 -13.87 -5.30
CA SER A 9 -12.17 -14.41 -4.82
C SER A 9 -10.97 -13.70 -5.45
N LEU A 10 -11.03 -13.39 -6.75
CA LEU A 10 -9.95 -12.71 -7.47
C LEU A 10 -9.80 -11.28 -6.94
N HIS A 11 -10.91 -10.57 -6.72
CA HIS A 11 -10.89 -9.24 -6.12
C HIS A 11 -10.29 -9.26 -4.70
N GLN A 12 -10.62 -10.27 -3.87
CA GLN A 12 -10.02 -10.40 -2.53
C GLN A 12 -8.51 -10.63 -2.59
N ILE A 13 -8.05 -11.48 -3.51
CA ILE A 13 -6.63 -11.77 -3.72
C ILE A 13 -5.89 -10.49 -4.15
N GLU A 14 -6.42 -9.74 -5.11
CA GLU A 14 -5.83 -8.46 -5.56
C GLU A 14 -5.67 -7.47 -4.40
N LYS A 15 -6.68 -7.35 -3.52
CA LYS A 15 -6.60 -6.48 -2.35
C LYS A 15 -5.50 -6.91 -1.38
N ILE A 16 -5.33 -8.22 -1.15
CA ILE A 16 -4.28 -8.77 -0.28
C ILE A 16 -2.90 -8.46 -0.85
N PHE A 17 -2.69 -8.71 -2.15
CA PHE A 17 -1.43 -8.37 -2.82
C PHE A 17 -1.12 -6.87 -2.74
N LEU A 18 -2.13 -6.02 -2.96
CA LEU A 18 -1.98 -4.57 -2.87
C LEU A 18 -1.60 -4.12 -1.45
N MET A 19 -2.21 -4.68 -0.41
CA MET A 19 -1.84 -4.42 0.99
C MET A 19 -0.38 -4.79 1.26
N ILE A 20 0.03 -5.99 0.86
CA ILE A 20 1.39 -6.47 1.07
C ILE A 20 2.39 -5.53 0.38
N PHE A 21 2.12 -5.18 -0.88
CA PHE A 21 2.95 -4.26 -1.64
C PHE A 21 3.08 -2.89 -0.96
N LEU A 22 1.96 -2.29 -0.53
CA LEU A 22 1.96 -1.00 0.15
C LEU A 22 2.68 -1.04 1.50
N ALA A 23 2.55 -2.13 2.26
CA ALA A 23 3.26 -2.30 3.52
C ALA A 23 4.78 -2.35 3.30
N PHE A 24 5.24 -3.16 2.34
CA PHE A 24 6.65 -3.22 1.99
C PHE A 24 7.17 -1.90 1.43
N TYR A 25 6.37 -1.20 0.62
CA TYR A 25 6.71 0.13 0.10
C TYR A 25 6.89 1.15 1.24
N PHE A 26 5.98 1.16 2.22
CA PHE A 26 6.08 2.05 3.39
C PHE A 26 7.33 1.75 4.23
N ILE A 27 7.62 0.47 4.49
CA ILE A 27 8.83 0.04 5.20
C ILE A 27 10.08 0.45 4.42
N TYR A 28 10.08 0.24 3.10
CA TYR A 28 11.19 0.59 2.23
C TYR A 28 11.51 2.08 2.24
N LEU A 29 10.48 2.94 2.15
CA LEU A 29 10.63 4.39 2.30
C LEU A 29 11.29 4.71 3.65
N SER A 30 10.77 4.13 4.72
CA SER A 30 11.26 4.34 6.09
C SER A 30 12.72 3.93 6.28
N LEU A 31 13.16 2.83 5.65
CA LEU A 31 14.54 2.33 5.73
C LEU A 31 15.53 3.14 4.88
N ARG A 32 15.13 3.57 3.69
CA ARG A 32 16.02 4.36 2.80
C ARG A 32 16.18 5.79 3.31
N GLY A 33 15.11 6.37 3.84
CA GLY A 33 15.07 7.77 4.24
C GLY A 33 15.12 8.74 3.04
N PRO A 34 14.87 10.04 3.28
CA PRO A 34 14.80 11.07 2.24
C PRO A 34 16.15 11.29 1.53
N GLU A 35 17.26 11.19 2.26
CA GLU A 35 18.62 11.46 1.76
C GLU A 35 19.01 10.49 0.63
N LYS A 36 18.74 9.19 0.81
CA LYS A 36 19.04 8.17 -0.21
C LYS A 36 18.09 8.25 -1.40
N LEU A 37 16.88 8.76 -1.20
CA LEU A 37 15.89 8.95 -2.26
C LEU A 37 16.11 10.26 -3.02
N LYS A 38 17.00 11.15 -2.53
CA LYS A 38 17.28 12.47 -3.10
C LYS A 38 16.02 13.33 -3.28
N ILE A 39 15.09 13.22 -2.33
CA ILE A 39 13.85 14.01 -2.30
C ILE A 39 13.83 14.92 -1.06
N PRO A 40 13.14 16.08 -1.13
CA PRO A 40 12.91 16.92 0.04
C PRO A 40 12.17 16.16 1.15
N TYR A 41 12.48 16.49 2.41
CA TYR A 41 11.85 15.85 3.57
C TYR A 41 10.32 15.95 3.55
N GLY A 42 9.77 17.09 3.10
CA GLY A 42 8.33 17.27 2.97
C GLY A 42 7.67 16.30 1.99
N GLU A 43 8.30 16.06 0.84
CA GLU A 43 7.80 15.10 -0.16
C GLU A 43 7.91 13.66 0.36
N PHE A 44 9.00 13.34 1.04
CA PHE A 44 9.19 12.05 1.70
C PHE A 44 8.09 11.76 2.74
N LEU A 45 7.83 12.73 3.62
CA LEU A 45 6.81 12.62 4.66
C LEU A 45 5.43 12.45 4.02
N THR A 46 5.15 13.21 2.96
CA THR A 46 3.89 13.09 2.19
C THR A 46 3.73 11.71 1.60
N LEU A 47 4.78 11.13 1.00
CA LEU A 47 4.76 9.77 0.44
C LEU A 47 4.53 8.71 1.52
N GLN A 48 5.17 8.84 2.69
CA GLN A 48 4.92 7.95 3.82
C GLN A 48 3.47 8.06 4.32
N ILE A 49 2.97 9.27 4.53
CA ILE A 49 1.59 9.48 5.01
C ILE A 49 0.58 8.94 3.98
N MET A 50 0.74 9.22 2.69
CA MET A 50 -0.16 8.73 1.65
C MET A 50 -0.16 7.19 1.55
N SER A 51 1.01 6.56 1.63
CA SER A 51 1.10 5.09 1.62
C SER A 51 0.47 4.47 2.89
N GLY A 52 0.70 5.07 4.06
CA GLY A 52 0.08 4.64 5.32
C GLY A 52 -1.45 4.78 5.33
N VAL A 53 -1.98 5.93 4.89
CA VAL A 53 -3.44 6.17 4.77
C VAL A 53 -4.08 5.22 3.77
N SER A 54 -3.40 4.95 2.65
CA SER A 54 -3.88 3.98 1.65
C SER A 54 -3.98 2.57 2.24
N LEU A 55 -2.97 2.15 3.01
CA LEU A 55 -2.97 0.86 3.70
C LEU A 55 -4.14 0.76 4.70
N LEU A 56 -4.31 1.77 5.56
CA LEU A 56 -5.40 1.84 6.53
C LEU A 56 -6.77 1.83 5.85
N THR A 57 -6.91 2.53 4.73
CA THR A 57 -8.16 2.57 3.96
C THR A 57 -8.51 1.19 3.41
N ILE A 58 -7.54 0.45 2.87
CA ILE A 58 -7.79 -0.91 2.35
C ILE A 58 -8.15 -1.86 3.49
N ILE A 59 -7.45 -1.80 4.62
CA ILE A 59 -7.75 -2.61 5.82
C ILE A 59 -9.16 -2.31 6.34
N SER A 60 -9.58 -1.04 6.37
CA SER A 60 -10.91 -0.65 6.85
C SER A 60 -12.09 -1.09 5.96
N LYS A 61 -11.80 -1.46 4.71
CA LYS A 61 -12.79 -1.91 3.72
C LYS A 61 -12.75 -3.44 3.50
N PHE A 62 -12.04 -4.16 4.38
CA PHE A 62 -12.14 -5.61 4.55
C PHE A 62 -13.23 -5.93 5.57
#